data_AF-A0A392QYK0-F1
#
_entry.id   AF-A0A392QYK0-F1
#
_cell.length_a   1.000
_cell.length_b   1.000
_cell.length_c   1.000
_cell.angle_alpha   90.00
_cell.angle_beta   90.00
_cell.angle_gamma   90.00
#
_symmetry.space_group_name_H-M   'P 1'
#
loop_
_entity.id
_entity.type
_entity.pdbx_description
1 polymer ?
#
loop_
_entity_poly.entity_id
_entity_poly.type
_entity_poly.pdbx_seq_one_letter_code
_entity_poly.pdbx_strand_id
1 'polypeptide(L)'
;MPSGAESNWFSLAVGRGDSTSFWNEVWVGGQSLRQRFPRLFGISLQQQVVIQNAGRVIDGRWRWNLMWRRERFQWEEEQYREFVEIITPFFPSDICDKWLWLGDGIQGFT
;
A
#
# COMPACT_ATOMS: atom_id res chain seq x y z
N MET A 1 19.11 -20.60 -15.72
CA MET A 1 17.70 -20.23 -15.48
C MET A 1 17.69 -19.01 -14.57
N PRO A 2 17.52 -17.77 -15.05
CA PRO A 2 17.24 -16.66 -14.16
C PRO A 2 15.77 -16.73 -13.74
N SER A 3 15.57 -16.69 -12.44
CA SER A 3 14.30 -16.60 -11.72
C SER A 3 13.43 -15.45 -12.24
N GLY A 4 12.13 -15.71 -12.41
CA GLY A 4 11.14 -14.71 -12.81
C GLY A 4 11.14 -13.52 -11.86
N ALA A 5 11.74 -12.41 -12.29
CA ALA A 5 11.35 -11.11 -11.81
C ALA A 5 9.97 -10.85 -12.38
N GLU A 6 8.95 -10.77 -11.52
CA GLU A 6 7.66 -10.23 -11.90
C GLU A 6 7.92 -8.80 -12.38
N SER A 7 7.92 -8.62 -13.70
CA SER A 7 8.13 -7.32 -14.34
C SER A 7 6.99 -6.38 -13.94
N ASN A 8 7.16 -5.64 -12.84
CA ASN A 8 6.35 -4.47 -12.55
C ASN A 8 6.73 -3.38 -13.56
N TRP A 9 6.13 -3.48 -14.74
CA TRP A 9 6.21 -2.49 -15.82
C TRP A 9 5.55 -1.15 -15.46
N PHE A 10 4.92 -1.10 -14.27
CA PHE A 10 4.36 0.10 -13.69
C PHE A 10 4.85 0.32 -12.27
N SER A 11 5.07 1.59 -11.91
CA SER A 11 5.10 2.05 -10.53
C SER A 11 3.87 2.91 -10.24
N LEU A 12 3.21 2.62 -9.13
CA LEU A 12 2.07 3.40 -8.68
C LEU A 12 2.57 4.62 -7.89
N ALA A 13 2.39 5.81 -8.45
CA ALA A 13 2.55 7.05 -7.72
C ALA A 13 1.21 7.39 -7.07
N VAL A 14 1.04 6.96 -5.81
CA VAL A 14 -0.15 7.32 -5.04
C VAL A 14 -0.13 8.81 -4.76
N GLY A 15 -1.16 9.48 -5.23
CA GLY A 15 -1.40 10.89 -5.02
C GLY A 15 -2.40 11.05 -3.89
N ARG A 16 -3.67 11.19 -4.25
CA ARG A 16 -4.80 11.39 -3.33
C ARG A 16 -5.26 10.09 -2.68
N GLY A 17 -4.96 8.94 -3.28
CA GLY A 17 -5.34 7.62 -2.80
C GLY A 17 -6.82 7.28 -3.02
N ASP A 18 -7.49 7.96 -3.95
CA ASP A 18 -8.91 7.80 -4.26
C ASP A 18 -9.21 6.61 -5.19
N SER A 19 -8.20 6.16 -5.95
CA SER A 19 -8.32 5.01 -6.85
C SER A 19 -7.42 3.83 -6.45
N THR A 20 -6.61 3.99 -5.41
CA THR A 20 -5.66 2.98 -4.94
C THR A 20 -6.23 2.17 -3.78
N SER A 21 -6.30 0.83 -3.93
CA SER A 21 -6.69 -0.05 -2.83
C SER A 21 -5.61 -0.10 -1.74
N PHE A 22 -5.99 0.17 -0.50
CA PHE A 22 -5.07 0.21 0.64
C PHE A 22 -4.37 -1.14 0.87
N TRP A 23 -5.07 -2.26 0.71
CA TRP A 23 -4.47 -3.58 0.98
C TRP A 23 -3.94 -4.28 -0.27
N ASN A 24 -4.62 -4.13 -1.41
CA ASN A 24 -4.41 -5.00 -2.57
C ASN A 24 -3.40 -4.43 -3.57
N GLU A 25 -3.19 -3.11 -3.60
CA GLU A 25 -2.24 -2.47 -4.52
C GLU A 25 -0.84 -2.35 -3.92
N VAL A 26 0.16 -2.28 -4.80
CA VAL A 26 1.56 -2.03 -4.43
C VAL A 26 1.81 -0.53 -4.42
N TRP A 27 1.47 0.13 -3.32
CA TRP A 27 1.66 1.57 -3.17
C TRP A 27 2.76 1.97 -2.18
N VAL A 28 3.26 1.02 -1.41
CA VAL A 28 4.34 1.24 -0.45
C VAL A 28 5.27 0.03 -0.41
N GLY A 29 6.58 0.29 -0.53
CA GLY A 29 7.58 -0.78 -0.66
C GLY A 29 7.54 -1.46 -2.03
N GLY A 30 7.75 -2.78 -2.06
CA GLY A 30 7.82 -3.58 -3.29
C GLY A 30 6.72 -4.64 -3.46
N GLN A 31 5.78 -4.74 -2.52
CA GLN A 31 4.69 -5.71 -2.56
C GLN A 31 3.45 -5.15 -1.85
N SER A 32 2.28 -5.72 -2.12
CA SER A 32 1.03 -5.26 -1.49
C SER A 32 1.02 -5.51 0.02
N LEU A 33 0.33 -4.65 0.78
CA LEU A 33 0.20 -4.83 2.24
C LEU A 33 -0.52 -6.13 2.57
N ARG A 34 -1.42 -6.61 1.71
CA ARG A 34 -2.06 -7.92 1.84
C ARG A 34 -1.05 -9.07 1.77
N GLN A 35 -0.09 -9.02 0.84
CA GLN A 35 0.92 -10.05 0.71
C GLN A 35 1.93 -10.02 1.85
N ARG A 36 2.32 -8.80 2.29
CA ARG A 36 3.28 -8.63 3.39
C ARG A 36 2.68 -8.97 4.75
N PHE A 37 1.42 -8.61 4.98
CA PHE A 37 0.73 -8.78 6.26
C PHE A 37 -0.60 -9.53 6.11
N PRO A 38 -0.60 -10.79 5.65
CA PRO A 38 -1.82 -11.54 5.36
C PRO A 38 -2.70 -11.77 6.60
N ARG A 39 -2.08 -11.84 7.79
CA ARG A 39 -2.80 -11.96 9.07
C ARG A 39 -3.57 -10.69 9.42
N LEU A 40 -2.92 -9.52 9.30
CA LEU A 40 -3.57 -8.22 9.53
C LEU A 40 -4.69 -8.00 8.50
N PHE A 41 -4.45 -8.34 7.24
CA PHE A 41 -5.48 -8.31 6.20
C PHE A 41 -6.71 -9.14 6.60
N GLY A 42 -6.51 -10.36 7.09
CA GLY A 42 -7.60 -11.25 7.49
C GLY A 42 -8.45 -10.74 8.66
N ILE A 43 -7.90 -9.90 9.52
CA ILE A 43 -8.64 -9.27 10.64
C ILE A 43 -9.08 -7.82 10.34
N SER A 44 -8.72 -7.25 9.18
CA SER A 44 -9.16 -5.91 8.79
C SER A 44 -10.62 -5.94 8.31
N LEU A 45 -11.39 -4.95 8.74
CA LEU A 45 -12.74 -4.68 8.20
C LEU A 45 -12.68 -3.87 6.89
N GLN A 46 -11.50 -3.42 6.50
CA GLN A 46 -11.26 -2.48 5.41
C GLN A 46 -10.51 -3.14 4.24
N GLN A 47 -10.68 -4.44 4.02
CA GLN A 47 -9.92 -5.21 3.02
C GLN A 47 -10.01 -4.67 1.59
N GLN A 48 -11.09 -3.98 1.24
CA GLN A 48 -11.33 -3.40 -0.09
C GLN A 48 -11.36 -1.86 -0.06
N VAL A 49 -10.91 -1.24 1.03
CA VAL A 49 -10.91 0.22 1.16
C VAL A 49 -9.87 0.84 0.24
N VAL A 50 -10.17 2.03 -0.27
CA VAL A 50 -9.17 2.90 -0.92
C VAL A 50 -8.39 3.68 0.14
N ILE A 51 -7.15 4.07 -0.15
CA ILE A 51 -6.27 4.75 0.80
C ILE A 51 -6.91 6.01 1.38
N GLN A 52 -7.59 6.80 0.54
CA GLN A 52 -8.30 8.01 0.95
C GLN A 52 -9.33 7.76 2.06
N ASN A 53 -10.00 6.59 2.03
CA ASN A 53 -11.03 6.22 2.99
C ASN A 53 -10.48 5.43 4.18
N ALA A 54 -9.20 5.03 4.13
CA ALA A 54 -8.51 4.36 5.23
C ALA A 54 -7.98 5.35 6.30
N GLY A 55 -8.06 6.65 6.04
CA GLY A 55 -7.60 7.70 6.94
C GLY A 55 -8.32 9.02 6.70
N ARG A 56 -7.90 10.05 7.43
CA ARG A 56 -8.39 11.42 7.24
C ARG A 56 -7.34 12.43 7.67
N VAL A 57 -7.39 13.63 7.09
CA VAL A 57 -6.57 14.75 7.55
C VAL A 57 -7.23 15.37 8.78
N ILE A 58 -6.51 15.41 9.91
CA ILE A 58 -6.91 16.10 11.14
C ILE A 58 -5.79 17.07 11.50
N ASP A 59 -6.13 18.36 11.66
CA ASP A 59 -5.16 19.42 11.97
C ASP A 59 -3.98 19.50 10.98
N GLY A 60 -4.26 19.32 9.69
CA GLY A 60 -3.24 19.32 8.63
C GLY A 60 -2.33 18.09 8.62
N ARG A 61 -2.60 17.08 9.45
CA ARG A 61 -1.84 15.82 9.50
C ARG A 61 -2.69 14.64 9.08
N TRP A 62 -2.13 13.77 8.25
CA TRP A 62 -2.77 12.51 7.90
C TRP A 62 -2.84 11.60 9.13
N ARG A 63 -4.03 11.06 9.41
CA ARG A 63 -4.25 10.06 10.45
C ARG A 63 -4.99 8.86 9.89
N TRP A 64 -4.38 7.69 10.06
CA TRP A 64 -4.99 6.42 9.71
C TRP A 64 -6.16 6.09 10.64
N ASN A 65 -7.25 5.58 10.06
CA ASN A 65 -8.45 5.13 10.76
C ASN A 65 -8.69 3.64 10.45
N LEU A 66 -7.84 2.79 11.03
CA LEU A 66 -7.81 1.36 10.73
C LEU A 66 -8.81 0.60 11.61
N MET A 67 -9.73 -0.11 10.96
CA MET A 67 -10.80 -0.87 11.61
C MET A 67 -10.50 -2.37 11.60
N TRP A 68 -10.60 -2.98 12.78
CA TRP A 68 -10.27 -4.39 13.01
C TRP A 68 -11.50 -5.15 13.50
N ARG A 69 -11.64 -6.40 13.06
CA ARG A 69 -12.77 -7.28 13.43
C ARG A 69 -12.72 -7.75 14.88
N ARG A 70 -11.51 -7.86 15.43
CA ARG A 70 -11.22 -8.30 16.80
C ARG A 70 -9.99 -7.57 17.32
N GLU A 71 -9.77 -7.69 18.63
CA GLU A 71 -8.49 -7.30 19.23
C GLU A 71 -7.35 -8.14 18.64
N ARG A 72 -6.17 -7.52 18.53
CA ARG A 72 -4.97 -8.18 18.00
C ARG A 72 -4.36 -9.05 19.08
N PHE A 73 -3.92 -10.24 18.72
CA PHE A 73 -3.08 -11.06 19.59
C PHE A 73 -1.66 -10.48 19.69
N GLN A 74 -0.90 -10.84 20.72
CA GLN A 74 0.47 -10.33 20.93
C GLN A 74 1.38 -10.51 19.70
N TRP A 75 1.26 -11.63 18.99
CA TRP A 75 2.04 -11.88 17.77
C TRP A 75 1.54 -11.09 16.54
N GLU A 76 0.28 -10.64 16.52
CA GLU A 76 -0.25 -9.73 15.50
C GLU A 76 0.19 -8.29 15.81
N GLU A 77 0.48 -7.96 17.08
CA GLU A 77 0.91 -6.63 17.50
C GLU A 77 2.34 -6.30 17.05
N GLU A 78 3.25 -7.26 17.07
CA GLU A 78 4.59 -7.09 16.50
C GLU A 78 4.52 -6.80 14.99
N GLN A 79 3.71 -7.58 14.26
CA GLN A 79 3.45 -7.35 12.84
C GLN A 79 2.78 -6.00 12.58
N TYR A 80 1.90 -5.57 13.47
CA TYR A 80 1.24 -4.27 13.39
C TYR A 80 2.21 -3.11 13.55
N ARG A 81 3.23 -3.24 14.42
CA ARG A 81 4.27 -2.19 14.57
C ARG A 81 5.03 -1.99 13.27
N GLU A 82 5.54 -3.05 12.67
CA GLU A 82 6.24 -2.97 11.37
C GLU A 82 5.32 -2.39 10.29
N PHE A 83 4.06 -2.84 10.26
CA PHE A 83 3.06 -2.33 9.34
C PHE A 83 2.84 -0.82 9.50
N VAL A 84 2.71 -0.31 10.74
CA VAL A 84 2.54 1.13 11.02
C VAL A 84 3.77 1.91 10.56
N GLU A 85 4.98 1.42 10.81
CA GLU A 85 6.22 2.08 10.38
C GLU A 85 6.28 2.26 8.86
N ILE A 86 5.76 1.30 8.10
CA ILE A 86 5.74 1.35 6.63
C ILE A 86 4.71 2.36 6.11
N ILE A 87 3.52 2.43 6.72
CA ILE A 87 2.44 3.32 6.24
C ILE A 87 2.52 4.74 6.82
N THR A 88 3.29 4.96 7.90
CA THR A 88 3.41 6.27 8.56
C THR A 88 3.98 7.38 7.67
N PRO A 89 4.98 7.13 6.82
CA PRO A 89 5.54 8.15 5.93
C PRO A 89 4.57 8.63 4.83
N PHE A 90 3.48 7.90 4.61
CA PHE A 90 2.51 8.27 3.59
C PHE A 90 1.73 9.53 3.97
N PHE A 91 1.68 10.46 3.03
CA PHE A 91 0.84 11.64 3.11
C PHE A 91 0.13 11.83 1.77
N PRO A 92 -1.21 11.90 1.74
CA PRO A 92 -1.93 12.10 0.50
C PRO A 92 -1.59 13.46 -0.10
N SER A 93 -1.37 13.50 -1.41
CA SER A 93 -1.20 14.75 -2.16
C SER A 93 -2.53 15.21 -2.77
N ASP A 94 -2.56 16.46 -3.22
CA ASP A 94 -3.72 17.02 -3.94
C ASP A 94 -3.89 16.47 -5.37
N ILE A 95 -2.94 15.68 -5.88
CA ILE A 95 -2.93 15.17 -7.24
C ILE A 95 -3.58 13.78 -7.27
N CYS A 96 -4.36 13.45 -8.30
CA CYS A 96 -4.92 12.11 -8.47
C CYS A 96 -3.82 11.04 -8.57
N ASP A 97 -4.17 9.79 -8.24
CA ASP A 97 -3.28 8.65 -8.37
C ASP A 97 -2.81 8.49 -9.83
N LYS A 98 -1.51 8.27 -10.03
CA LYS A 98 -0.91 8.11 -11.37
C LYS A 98 -0.17 6.78 -11.47
N TRP A 99 -0.46 6.05 -12.53
CA TRP A 99 0.32 4.89 -12.95
C TRP A 99 1.48 5.38 -13.82
N LEU A 100 2.71 5.24 -13.32
CA LEU A 100 3.91 5.56 -14.06
C LEU A 100 4.36 4.30 -14.79
N TRP A 101 4.51 4.38 -16.10
CA TRP A 101 5.16 3.34 -16.88
C TRP A 101 6.66 3.33 -16.59
N LEU A 102 7.16 2.23 -16.04
CA LEU A 102 8.58 1.92 -15.98
C LEU A 102 8.90 1.21 -17.30
N GLY A 103 9.13 2.00 -18.35
CA GLY A 103 9.34 1.48 -19.70
C GLY A 103 10.39 0.37 -19.77
N ASP A 104 10.15 -0.61 -20.63
CA ASP A 104 11.05 -1.73 -20.89
C ASP A 104 12.38 -1.18 -21.42
N GLY A 105 13.50 -1.60 -20.82
CA GLY A 105 14.86 -1.28 -21.26
C GLY A 105 15.25 -2.00 -22.55
N ILE A 106 14.39 -1.99 -23.59
CA ILE A 106 14.74 -2.49 -24.92
C ILE A 106 15.33 -1.33 -25.72
N GLN A 107 16.63 -1.16 -25.56
CA GLN A 107 17.46 -0.39 -26.47
C GLN A 107 18.68 -1.26 -26.75
N GLY A 108 18.92 -1.82 -27.93
CA GLY A 108 18.13 -1.96 -29.15
C GLY A 108 18.80 -3.08 -29.97
N PHE A 109 18.08 -3.68 -30.90
CA PHE A 109 18.70 -4.50 -31.93
C PHE A 109 19.15 -3.58 -33.07
N THR A 110 20.46 -3.51 -33.30
CA THR A 110 21.04 -3.18 -34.62
C THR A 110 21.79 -4.40 -35.09
#